data_AF-A0A4Q1A974-F1
#
_entry.id   AF-A0A4Q1A974-F1
#
_cell.length_a   1.000
_cell.length_b   1.000
_cell.length_c   1.000
_cell.angle_alpha   90.00
_cell.angle_beta   90.00
_cell.angle_gamma   90.00
#
_symmetry.space_group_name_H-M   'P 1'
#
loop_
_entity.id
_entity.type
_entity.pdbx_description
1 polymer ?
#
loop_
_entity_poly.entity_id
_entity_poly.type
_entity_poly.pdbx_seq_one_letter_code
_entity_poly.pdbx_strand_id
1 'polypeptide(L)'
;MLELLSITVNIFVLIVVLKQTFSLTYRLNSFDRQKEEVVKKLIKESRDNLYLTSTISSGIETNLEYKKLNEKILVKSLNDIVKNNSEFEKKIKTFERKLVNK
;
A
#
# COMPACT_ATOMS: atom_id res chain seq x y z
N MET A 1 -39.98 28.02 32.73
CA MET A 1 -39.75 26.56 32.88
C MET A 1 -39.57 25.85 31.54
N LEU A 2 -40.43 26.08 30.55
CA LEU A 2 -40.28 25.52 29.18
C LEU A 2 -38.98 25.93 28.48
N GLU A 3 -38.56 27.19 28.63
CA GLU A 3 -37.29 27.69 28.07
C GLU A 3 -36.07 26.98 28.67
N LEU A 4 -36.05 26.76 29.99
CA LEU A 4 -35.00 25.99 30.66
C LEU A 4 -34.95 24.55 30.15
N LEU A 5 -36.12 23.91 29.96
CA LEU A 5 -36.22 22.56 29.41
C LEU A 5 -35.68 22.50 27.97
N SER A 6 -36.02 23.50 27.14
CA SER A 6 -35.51 23.61 25.76
C SER A 6 -34.00 23.80 25.72
N ILE A 7 -33.44 24.61 26.62
CA ILE A 7 -31.99 24.80 26.75
C ILE A 7 -31.32 23.47 27.14
N THR A 8 -31.89 22.72 28.08
CA THR A 8 -31.36 21.41 28.49
C THR A 8 -31.34 20.41 27.34
N VAL A 9 -32.43 20.31 26.56
CA VAL A 9 -32.50 19.42 25.39
C VAL A 9 -31.45 19.81 24.35
N ASN A 10 -31.30 21.10 24.07
CA ASN A 10 -30.30 21.59 23.11
C ASN A 10 -28.87 21.29 23.55
N ILE A 11 -28.56 21.44 24.84
CA ILE A 11 -27.23 21.07 25.39
C ILE A 11 -27.01 19.55 25.24
N PHE A 12 -28.02 18.72 25.52
CA PHE A 12 -27.89 17.27 25.38
C PHE A 12 -27.65 16.86 23.93
N VAL A 13 -28.39 17.44 22.98
CA VAL A 13 -28.18 17.25 21.54
C VAL A 13 -26.77 17.69 21.14
N LEU A 14 -26.30 18.85 21.62
CA LEU A 14 -24.94 19.34 21.35
C LEU A 14 -23.87 18.35 21.83
N ILE A 15 -24.02 17.79 23.03
CA ILE A 15 -23.09 16.79 23.58
C ILE A 15 -23.07 15.53 22.72
N VAL A 16 -24.23 15.04 22.29
CA VAL A 16 -24.33 13.86 21.43
C VAL A 16 -23.65 14.10 20.08
N VAL A 17 -23.90 15.26 19.47
CA VAL A 17 -23.27 15.66 18.20
C VAL A 17 -21.75 15.75 18.35
N LEU A 18 -21.25 16.40 19.41
CA LEU A 18 -19.80 16.50 19.67
C LEU A 18 -19.14 15.13 19.84
N LYS A 19 -19.80 14.21 20.55
CA LYS A 19 -19.31 12.84 20.74
C LYS A 19 -19.23 12.08 19.42
N GLN A 20 -20.24 12.22 18.56
CA GLN A 20 -20.24 11.61 17.23
C GLN A 20 -19.16 12.20 16.33
N THR A 21 -19.02 13.52 16.29
CA THR A 21 -17.98 14.21 15.52
C THR A 21 -16.58 13.77 15.97
N PHE A 22 -16.33 13.72 17.29
CA PHE A 22 -15.05 13.24 17.80
C PHE A 22 -14.76 11.79 17.40
N SER A 23 -15.77 10.91 17.48
CA SER A 23 -15.64 9.52 17.06
C SER A 23 -15.33 9.40 15.56
N LEU A 24 -15.99 10.20 14.71
CA LEU A 24 -15.76 10.23 13.27
C LEU A 24 -14.35 10.74 12.95
N THR A 25 -13.90 11.82 13.58
CA THR A 25 -12.54 12.36 13.41
C THR A 25 -11.49 11.34 13.84
N TYR A 26 -11.70 10.64 14.95
CA TYR A 26 -10.78 9.58 15.38
C TYR A 26 -10.70 8.45 14.36
N ARG A 27 -11.85 7.99 13.84
CA ARG A 27 -11.90 6.97 12.80
C ARG A 27 -11.20 7.41 11.52
N LEU A 28 -11.45 8.63 11.05
CA LEU A 28 -10.77 9.21 9.89
C LEU A 28 -9.24 9.21 10.06
N ASN A 29 -8.76 9.71 11.19
CA ASN A 29 -7.32 9.72 11.48
C ASN A 29 -6.72 8.29 11.53
N SER A 30 -7.47 7.32 12.06
CA SER A 30 -7.02 5.92 12.06
C SER A 30 -6.95 5.34 10.64
N PHE A 31 -7.90 5.67 9.76
CA PHE A 31 -7.88 5.28 8.36
C PHE A 31 -6.70 5.91 7.61
N ASP A 32 -6.43 7.20 7.84
CA ASP A 32 -5.30 7.88 7.19
C ASP A 32 -3.95 7.26 7.60
N ARG A 33 -3.78 6.91 8.88
CA ARG A 33 -2.59 6.19 9.35
C ARG A 33 -2.45 4.80 8.72
N GLN A 34 -3.53 4.03 8.64
CA GLN A 34 -3.52 2.72 7.99
C GLN A 34 -3.16 2.84 6.51
N LYS A 35 -3.72 3.84 5.82
CA LYS A 35 -3.38 4.13 4.41
C LYS A 35 -1.90 4.47 4.26
N GLU A 36 -1.37 5.32 5.13
CA GLU A 36 0.05 5.69 5.11
C GLU A 36 0.97 4.47 5.31
N GLU A 37 0.64 3.60 6.26
CA GLU A 37 1.40 2.37 6.52
C GLU A 37 1.39 1.42 5.31
N VAL A 38 0.23 1.24 4.68
CA VAL A 38 0.09 0.44 3.45
C VAL A 38 0.93 1.03 2.31
N VAL A 39 0.91 2.34 2.12
CA VAL A 39 1.72 3.02 1.08
C VAL A 39 3.21 2.83 1.34
N LYS A 40 3.67 3.02 2.59
CA LYS A 40 5.09 2.80 2.95
C LYS A 40 5.53 1.37 2.66
N LYS A 41 4.68 0.39 2.97
CA LYS A 41 4.96 -1.02 2.67
C LYS A 41 5.06 -1.28 1.18
N LEU A 42 4.15 -0.70 0.38
CA LEU A 42 4.17 -0.82 -1.08
C LEU A 42 5.44 -0.20 -1.69
N ILE A 43 5.86 0.97 -1.22
CA ILE A 43 7.10 1.62 -1.66
C ILE A 43 8.30 0.74 -1.34
N LYS A 44 8.35 0.15 -0.14
CA LYS A 44 9.43 -0.77 0.24
C LYS A 44 9.48 -1.99 -0.67
N GLU A 45 8.36 -2.68 -0.85
CA GLU A 45 8.29 -3.86 -1.73
C GLU A 45 8.62 -3.52 -3.19
N SER A 46 8.25 -2.33 -3.67
CA SER A 46 8.62 -1.85 -5.01
C SER A 46 10.14 -1.69 -5.16
N ARG A 47 10.80 -1.07 -4.17
CA ARG A 47 12.26 -0.92 -4.16
C ARG A 47 12.97 -2.27 -4.14
N ASP A 48 12.52 -3.21 -3.31
CA ASP A 48 13.11 -4.53 -3.20
C ASP A 48 13.01 -5.30 -4.55
N ASN A 49 11.87 -5.20 -5.23
CA ASN A 49 11.71 -5.81 -6.56
C ASN A 49 12.58 -5.16 -7.64
N LEU A 50 12.68 -3.83 -7.65
CA LEU A 50 13.58 -3.12 -8.56
C LEU A 50 15.04 -3.52 -8.34
N TYR A 51 15.45 -3.67 -7.08
CA TYR A 51 16.81 -4.12 -6.74
C TYR A 51 17.09 -5.54 -7.27
N LEU A 52 16.13 -6.45 -7.10
CA LEU A 52 16.25 -7.83 -7.58
C LEU A 52 16.34 -7.88 -9.11
N THR A 53 15.46 -7.16 -9.80
CA THR A 53 15.50 -7.03 -11.27
C THR A 53 16.80 -6.40 -11.76
N SER A 54 17.28 -5.35 -11.09
CA SER A 54 18.56 -4.70 -11.41
C SER A 54 19.75 -5.64 -11.23
N THR A 55 19.73 -6.47 -10.19
CA THR A 55 20.78 -7.46 -9.93
C THR A 55 20.80 -8.54 -11.01
N ILE A 56 19.62 -9.04 -11.41
CA ILE A 56 19.53 -10.00 -12.52
C ILE A 56 20.03 -9.35 -13.83
N SER A 57 19.60 -8.12 -14.11
CA SER A 57 20.03 -7.37 -15.30
C SER A 57 21.54 -7.18 -15.35
N SER A 58 22.15 -6.73 -14.24
CA SER A 58 23.61 -6.59 -14.14
C SER A 58 24.33 -7.94 -14.29
N GLY A 59 23.75 -9.02 -13.77
CA GLY A 59 24.24 -10.37 -14.01
C GLY A 59 24.21 -10.78 -15.48
N ILE A 60 23.17 -10.40 -16.24
CA ILE A 60 23.11 -10.62 -17.69
C ILE A 60 24.20 -9.80 -18.40
N GLU A 61 24.31 -8.50 -18.08
CA GLU A 61 25.32 -7.59 -18.67
C GLU A 61 26.74 -8.12 -18.44
N THR A 62 27.07 -8.49 -17.20
CA THR A 62 28.36 -9.06 -16.83
C THR A 62 28.64 -10.33 -17.63
N ASN A 63 27.67 -11.25 -17.73
CA ASN A 63 27.84 -12.49 -18.50
C ASN A 63 27.97 -12.24 -20.01
N LEU A 64 27.34 -11.19 -20.53
CA LEU A 64 27.47 -10.75 -21.92
C LEU A 64 28.90 -10.22 -22.18
N GLU A 65 29.40 -9.34 -21.32
CA GLU A 65 30.75 -8.76 -21.40
C GLU A 65 31.84 -9.83 -21.41
N TYR A 66 31.70 -10.85 -20.56
CA TYR A 66 32.67 -11.95 -20.48
C TYR A 66 32.40 -13.11 -21.46
N LYS A 67 31.48 -12.96 -22.42
CA LYS A 67 31.07 -14.01 -23.39
C LYS A 67 30.66 -15.34 -22.74
N LYS A 68 30.15 -15.29 -21.50
CA LYS A 68 29.65 -16.45 -20.74
C LYS A 68 28.14 -16.62 -20.85
N LEU A 69 27.46 -15.66 -21.48
CA LEU A 69 26.03 -15.71 -21.70
C LEU A 69 25.69 -16.69 -22.83
N ASN A 70 25.01 -17.79 -22.49
CA ASN A 70 24.38 -18.66 -23.47
C ASN A 70 22.85 -18.49 -23.43
N GLU A 71 22.19 -18.96 -24.48
CA GLU A 71 20.73 -18.84 -24.65
C GLU A 71 19.96 -19.38 -23.45
N LYS A 72 20.38 -20.52 -22.89
CA LYS A 72 19.73 -21.14 -21.73
C LYS A 72 19.79 -20.26 -20.48
N ILE A 73 20.94 -19.62 -20.23
CA ILE A 73 21.12 -18.69 -19.10
C ILE A 73 20.27 -17.43 -19.33
N LEU A 74 20.30 -16.85 -20.53
CA LEU A 74 19.53 -15.67 -20.87
C LEU A 74 18.02 -15.90 -20.71
N VAL A 75 17.50 -16.99 -21.29
CA VAL A 75 16.07 -17.36 -21.17
C VAL A 75 15.68 -17.56 -19.71
N LYS A 76 16.54 -18.20 -18.91
CA LYS A 76 16.29 -18.36 -17.47
C LYS A 76 16.22 -17.01 -16.75
N SER A 77 17.20 -16.14 -16.95
CA SER A 77 17.23 -14.82 -16.29
C SER A 77 16.05 -13.93 -16.70
N LEU A 78 15.64 -13.95 -17.98
CA LEU A 78 14.44 -13.26 -18.44
C LEU A 78 13.18 -13.84 -17.81
N ASN A 79 13.06 -15.16 -17.71
CA ASN A 79 11.93 -15.80 -17.03
C ASN A 79 11.89 -15.46 -15.53
N ASP A 80 13.05 -15.35 -14.87
CA ASP A 80 13.13 -14.94 -13.47
C ASP A 80 12.63 -13.49 -13.29
N ILE A 81 12.98 -12.56 -14.19
CA ILE A 81 12.45 -11.19 -14.21
C ILE A 81 10.94 -11.18 -14.44
N VAL A 82 10.45 -11.90 -15.45
CA VAL A 82 9.02 -11.98 -15.78
C VAL A 82 8.23 -12.54 -14.61
N LYS A 83 8.73 -13.61 -13.98
CA LYS A 83 8.11 -14.21 -12.80
C LYS A 83 8.06 -13.21 -11.65
N ASN A 84 9.18 -12.54 -11.33
CA ASN A 84 9.23 -11.57 -10.26
C ASN A 84 8.24 -10.41 -10.46
N ASN A 85 8.17 -9.87 -11.69
CA ASN A 85 7.21 -8.83 -12.04
C ASN A 85 5.75 -9.32 -11.91
N SER A 86 5.45 -10.55 -12.35
CA SER A 86 4.11 -11.11 -12.24
C SER A 86 3.66 -11.32 -10.79
N GLU A 87 4.58 -11.74 -9.91
CA GLU A 87 4.32 -11.90 -8.49
C GLU A 87 4.11 -10.55 -7.81
N PHE A 88 4.91 -9.55 -8.19
CA PHE A 88 4.75 -8.19 -7.70
C PHE A 88 3.41 -7.58 -8.13
N GLU A 89 2.99 -7.77 -9.38
CA GLU A 89 1.69 -7.32 -9.88
C GLU A 89 0.52 -7.94 -9.10
N LYS A 90 0.60 -9.24 -8.77
CA LYS A 90 -0.40 -9.90 -7.91
C LYS A 90 -0.44 -9.29 -6.51
N LYS A 91 0.70 -8.93 -5.94
CA LYS A 91 0.76 -8.22 -4.65
C LYS A 91 0.12 -6.85 -4.74
N ILE A 92 0.43 -6.05 -5.77
CA ILE A 92 -0.21 -4.75 -6.03
C ILE A 92 -1.73 -4.91 -6.10
N LYS A 93 -2.25 -5.83 -6.92
CA LYS A 93 -3.71 -6.08 -7.03
C LYS A 93 -4.33 -6.47 -5.69
N THR A 94 -3.61 -7.20 -4.85
CA THR A 94 -4.07 -7.55 -3.50
C THR A 94 -4.13 -6.32 -2.59
N PHE A 95 -3.16 -5.41 -2.69
CA PHE A 95 -3.17 -4.14 -1.97
C PHE A 95 -4.29 -3.21 -2.45
N GLU A 96 -4.51 -3.10 -3.76
CA GLU A 96 -5.61 -2.31 -4.33
C GLU A 96 -6.95 -2.81 -3.81
N ARG A 97 -7.18 -4.13 -3.77
CA ARG A 97 -8.41 -4.70 -3.18
C ARG A 97 -8.57 -4.35 -1.70
N LYS A 98 -7.50 -4.35 -0.92
CA LYS A 98 -7.54 -3.95 0.51
C LYS A 98 -7.84 -2.47 0.70
N LEU A 99 -7.47 -1.62 -0.26
CA LEU A 99 -7.75 -0.18 -0.22
C LEU A 99 -9.14 0.17 -0.77
N VAL A 100 -9.65 -0.59 -1.74
CA VAL A 100 -10.94 -0.33 -2.42
C VAL A 100 -12.14 -0.99 -1.73
N ASN A 101 -11.96 -2.14 -1.07
CA ASN A 101 -13.02 -2.75 -0.25
C ASN A 101 -13.21 -1.94 1.04
N LYS A 102 -14.00 -0.87 0.93
CA LYS A 102 -14.69 -0.17 2.02
C LYS A 102 -15.73 -1.05 2.68
#